data_AF-X1TU53-F1
#
_entry.id   AF-X1TU53-F1
#
_cell.length_a   1.000
_cell.length_b   1.000
_cell.length_c   1.000
_cell.angle_alpha   90.00
_cell.angle_beta   90.00
_cell.angle_gamma   90.00
#
_symmetry.space_group_name_H-M   'P 1'
#
loop_
_entity.id
_entity.type
_entity.pdbx_description
1 polymer ?
#
loop_
_entity_poly.entity_id
_entity_poly.type
_entity_poly.pdbx_seq_one_letter_code
_entity_poly.pdbx_strand_id
1 'polypeptide(L)'
;MQFGGKPIEISPNRIYNCAYLPIDHIDSFSETMFLLLGGTGVGYSVQRHHVAKLPVIQKPYQKRKKRFLIGDSIEGWADSIKVLMKTYMNGGGSRVEFDYSDIRAKGARLVTSGGKAPGPQPLKECLVKIEGLLNQKENGEQLSTIEVHDIVCHIADAVLAGGIRRAALISLFSADDEQMIVSIVHLPCYIPLN
;
A
#
# COMPACT_ATOMS: atom_id res chain seq x y z
N MET A 1 22.53 -3.26 14.20
CA MET A 1 21.11 -3.33 13.79
C MET A 1 20.76 -2.04 13.04
N GLN A 2 20.22 -2.10 11.82
CA GLN A 2 20.03 -0.93 10.94
C GLN A 2 19.17 0.18 11.59
N PHE A 3 18.17 -0.20 12.38
CA PHE A 3 17.27 0.73 13.09
C PHE A 3 17.52 0.81 14.60
N GLY A 4 18.73 0.47 15.08
CA GLY A 4 19.06 0.52 16.50
C GLY A 4 18.93 1.91 17.13
N GLY A 5 18.54 1.95 18.41
CA GLY A 5 18.44 3.19 19.21
C GLY A 5 17.11 3.92 19.03
N LYS A 6 17.17 5.25 18.98
CA LYS A 6 16.01 6.17 18.89
C LYS A 6 14.93 5.78 17.85
N PRO A 7 15.26 5.22 16.67
CA PRO A 7 14.23 4.81 15.71
C PRO A 7 13.31 3.70 16.22
N ILE A 8 13.83 2.72 16.98
CA ILE A 8 13.02 1.65 17.60
C ILE A 8 12.23 2.19 18.79
N GLU A 9 12.78 3.11 19.57
CA GLU A 9 12.05 3.72 20.70
C GLU A 9 10.80 4.49 20.23
N ILE A 10 10.88 5.16 19.08
CA ILE A 10 9.76 5.87 18.47
C ILE A 10 8.79 4.89 17.76
N SER A 11 9.33 3.84 17.14
CA SER A 11 8.57 2.91 16.28
C SER A 11 9.01 1.47 16.57
N PRO A 12 8.46 0.83 17.63
CA PRO A 12 8.95 -0.47 18.11
C PRO A 12 8.84 -1.59 17.09
N ASN A 13 7.87 -1.50 16.18
CA ASN A 13 7.68 -2.44 15.07
C ASN A 13 8.94 -2.59 14.18
N ARG A 14 9.84 -1.61 14.14
CA ARG A 14 11.10 -1.66 13.38
C ARG A 14 12.07 -2.75 13.88
N ILE A 15 11.81 -3.35 15.04
CA ILE A 15 12.59 -4.49 15.53
C ILE A 15 12.30 -5.77 14.72
N TYR A 16 11.12 -5.87 14.12
CA TYR A 16 10.71 -7.02 13.31
C TYR A 16 11.09 -6.77 11.85
N ASN A 17 11.93 -7.66 11.31
CA ASN A 17 12.36 -7.54 9.92
C ASN A 17 11.30 -8.04 8.93
N CYS A 18 10.39 -8.92 9.38
CA CYS A 18 9.37 -9.55 8.55
C CYS A 18 8.04 -9.56 9.30
N ALA A 19 6.94 -9.45 8.55
CA ALA A 19 5.58 -9.58 9.04
C ALA A 19 4.73 -10.38 8.04
N TYR A 20 3.58 -10.86 8.51
CA TYR A 20 2.56 -11.48 7.69
C TYR A 20 1.19 -10.89 8.01
N LEU A 21 0.37 -10.63 6.99
CA LEU A 21 -1.05 -10.32 7.16
C LEU A 21 -1.91 -10.84 5.99
N PRO A 22 -3.08 -11.43 6.26
CA PRO A 22 -4.06 -11.67 5.20
C PRO A 22 -4.67 -10.34 4.73
N ILE A 23 -4.95 -10.23 3.43
CA ILE A 23 -5.72 -9.12 2.90
C ILE A 23 -7.21 -9.47 2.98
N ASP A 24 -7.74 -9.42 4.20
CA ASP A 24 -9.15 -9.70 4.48
C ASP A 24 -9.92 -8.52 5.09
N HIS A 25 -9.25 -7.40 5.30
CA HIS A 25 -9.86 -6.14 5.70
C HIS A 25 -9.23 -4.97 4.93
N ILE A 26 -9.98 -3.88 4.76
CA ILE A 26 -9.50 -2.68 4.02
C ILE A 26 -8.30 -2.00 4.70
N ASP A 27 -8.15 -2.18 6.02
CA ASP A 27 -7.03 -1.63 6.77
C ASP A 27 -5.72 -2.38 6.46
N SER A 28 -5.76 -3.63 5.97
CA SER A 28 -4.56 -4.41 5.62
C SER A 28 -3.70 -3.71 4.56
N PHE A 29 -4.30 -2.93 3.66
CA PHE A 29 -3.55 -2.15 2.67
C PHE A 29 -2.76 -1.00 3.31
N SER A 30 -3.38 -0.31 4.27
CA SER A 30 -2.74 0.77 5.04
C SER A 30 -1.61 0.23 5.92
N GLU A 31 -1.85 -0.90 6.58
CA GLU A 31 -0.85 -1.59 7.40
C GLU A 31 0.35 -2.06 6.55
N THR A 32 0.10 -2.55 5.34
CA THR A 32 1.16 -2.94 4.40
C THR A 32 2.06 -1.74 4.06
N MET A 33 1.49 -0.57 3.76
CA MET A 33 2.26 0.66 3.53
C MET A 33 3.10 1.04 4.77
N PHE A 34 2.48 1.01 5.95
CA PHE A 34 3.13 1.34 7.22
C PHE A 34 4.34 0.43 7.50
N LEU A 35 4.15 -0.89 7.37
CA LEU A 35 5.19 -1.89 7.63
C LEU A 35 6.36 -1.75 6.65
N LEU A 36 6.07 -1.59 5.35
CA LEU A 36 7.09 -1.45 4.31
C LEU A 36 7.92 -0.17 4.50
N LEU A 37 7.30 0.98 4.77
CA LEU A 37 8.00 2.23 5.11
C LEU A 37 8.78 2.13 6.43
N GLY A 38 8.30 1.30 7.36
CA GLY A 38 9.00 0.91 8.59
C GLY A 38 10.28 0.11 8.34
N GLY A 39 10.46 -0.45 7.13
CA GLY A 39 11.58 -1.31 6.76
C GLY A 39 11.34 -2.80 7.01
N THR A 40 10.09 -3.18 7.30
CA THR A 40 9.65 -4.56 7.49
C THR A 40 9.26 -5.16 6.14
N GLY A 41 9.76 -6.35 5.80
CA GLY A 41 9.27 -7.12 4.66
C GLY A 41 7.90 -7.71 4.97
N VAL A 42 6.99 -7.70 4.00
CA VAL A 42 5.60 -8.11 4.22
C VAL A 42 5.25 -9.32 3.36
N GLY A 43 5.04 -10.46 4.01
CA GLY A 43 4.27 -11.55 3.44
C GLY A 43 2.78 -11.24 3.55
N TYR A 44 1.98 -11.55 2.54
CA TYR A 44 0.55 -11.34 2.59
C TYR A 44 -0.19 -12.43 1.86
N SER A 45 -1.45 -12.63 2.22
CA SER A 45 -2.32 -13.60 1.55
C SER A 45 -3.43 -12.92 0.78
N VAL A 46 -3.53 -13.25 -0.51
CA VAL A 46 -4.64 -12.94 -1.41
C VAL A 46 -5.45 -14.20 -1.76
N GLN A 47 -5.37 -15.26 -0.95
CA GLN A 47 -6.23 -16.44 -1.12
C GLN A 47 -7.71 -16.04 -1.15
N ARG A 48 -8.52 -16.74 -1.96
CA ARG A 48 -9.90 -16.34 -2.25
C ARG A 48 -10.76 -16.11 -1.00
N HIS A 49 -10.59 -16.93 0.05
CA HIS A 49 -11.35 -16.80 1.30
C HIS A 49 -10.97 -15.57 2.14
N HIS A 50 -9.77 -15.01 1.94
CA HIS A 50 -9.38 -13.74 2.55
C HIS A 50 -9.99 -12.58 1.75
N VAL A 51 -9.78 -12.57 0.42
CA VAL A 51 -10.28 -11.52 -0.47
C VAL A 51 -11.81 -11.45 -0.45
N ALA A 52 -12.51 -12.58 -0.32
CA ALA A 52 -13.96 -12.64 -0.22
C ALA A 52 -14.55 -11.89 0.99
N LYS A 53 -13.75 -11.62 2.03
CA LYS A 53 -14.17 -10.84 3.20
C LYS A 53 -14.10 -9.33 2.96
N LEU A 54 -13.42 -8.88 1.90
CA LEU A 54 -13.36 -7.46 1.57
C LEU A 54 -14.75 -6.94 1.15
N PRO A 55 -15.11 -5.70 1.52
CA PRO A 55 -16.34 -5.09 1.06
C PRO A 55 -16.37 -4.97 -0.47
N VAL A 56 -17.58 -4.95 -1.03
CA VAL A 56 -17.78 -4.61 -2.44
C VAL A 56 -17.45 -3.15 -2.71
N ILE A 57 -17.14 -2.85 -3.97
CA ILE A 57 -16.87 -1.51 -4.46
C ILE A 57 -18.15 -0.66 -4.43
N GLN A 58 -17.99 0.55 -3.91
CA GLN A 58 -18.98 1.60 -3.81
C GLN A 58 -18.30 2.94 -4.13
N LYS A 59 -18.29 3.29 -5.42
CA LYS A 59 -17.67 4.50 -5.98
C LYS A 59 -18.16 5.76 -5.27
N PRO A 60 -17.28 6.75 -5.05
CA PRO A 60 -17.65 8.03 -4.46
C PRO A 60 -18.53 8.88 -5.38
N TYR A 61 -19.28 9.81 -4.80
CA TYR A 61 -20.03 10.82 -5.53
C TYR A 61 -19.09 11.85 -6.15
N GLN A 62 -19.00 11.88 -7.48
CA GLN A 62 -18.09 12.75 -8.23
C GLN A 62 -18.25 14.26 -7.93
N LYS A 63 -19.46 14.71 -7.59
CA LYS A 63 -19.74 16.12 -7.29
C LYS A 63 -19.34 16.54 -5.88
N ARG A 64 -19.15 15.59 -4.96
CA ARG A 64 -18.78 15.87 -3.57
C ARG A 64 -17.29 15.64 -3.40
N LYS A 65 -16.57 16.67 -2.98
CA LYS A 65 -15.12 16.64 -2.82
C LYS A 65 -14.76 16.86 -1.36
N LYS A 66 -13.77 16.11 -0.86
CA LYS A 66 -13.18 16.27 0.46
C LYS A 66 -11.67 16.34 0.33
N ARG A 67 -11.07 17.46 0.74
CA ARG A 67 -9.60 17.59 0.82
C ARG A 67 -9.08 16.75 1.98
N PHE A 68 -7.97 16.04 1.76
CA PHE A 68 -7.24 15.32 2.80
C PHE A 68 -5.76 15.71 2.74
N LEU A 69 -5.28 16.39 3.78
CA LEU A 69 -3.87 16.74 3.94
C LEU A 69 -3.11 15.51 4.42
N ILE A 70 -2.12 15.08 3.64
CA ILE A 70 -1.27 13.95 3.99
C ILE A 70 -0.12 14.46 4.86
N GLY A 71 -0.05 13.99 6.10
CA GLY A 71 1.03 14.36 7.01
C GLY A 71 2.41 13.86 6.55
N ASP A 72 3.46 14.60 6.89
CA ASP A 72 4.87 14.28 6.60
C ASP A 72 5.46 13.15 7.46
N SER A 73 4.72 12.03 7.57
CA SER A 73 5.09 10.85 8.36
C SER A 73 4.69 9.54 7.67
N ILE A 74 5.18 8.42 8.21
CA ILE A 74 4.83 7.08 7.71
C ILE A 74 3.34 6.81 7.90
N GLU A 75 2.80 7.22 9.04
CA GLU A 75 1.38 7.15 9.38
C GLU A 75 0.56 8.00 8.40
N GLY A 76 1.01 9.22 8.04
CA GLY A 76 0.32 10.04 7.05
C GLY A 76 0.23 9.36 5.69
N TRP A 77 1.31 8.72 5.23
CA TRP A 77 1.31 7.93 3.99
C TRP A 77 0.36 6.73 4.09
N ALA A 78 0.40 5.97 5.19
CA ALA A 78 -0.50 4.84 5.42
C ALA A 78 -1.98 5.27 5.52
N ASP A 79 -2.26 6.41 6.16
CA ASP A 79 -3.60 6.99 6.27
C ASP A 79 -4.13 7.41 4.91
N SER A 80 -3.28 7.89 4.00
CA SER A 80 -3.73 8.21 2.63
C SER A 80 -4.28 6.97 1.89
N ILE A 81 -3.64 5.80 2.06
CA ILE A 81 -4.12 4.53 1.51
C ILE A 81 -5.44 4.14 2.16
N LYS A 82 -5.53 4.22 3.49
CA LYS A 82 -6.76 3.94 4.24
C LYS A 82 -7.93 4.81 3.78
N VAL A 83 -7.69 6.11 3.59
CA VAL A 83 -8.69 7.06 3.13
C VAL A 83 -9.14 6.71 1.71
N LEU A 84 -8.20 6.42 0.79
CA LEU A 84 -8.53 6.01 -0.57
C LEU A 84 -9.40 4.74 -0.59
N MET A 85 -8.99 3.69 0.13
CA MET A 85 -9.76 2.44 0.18
C MET A 85 -11.17 2.67 0.77
N LYS A 86 -11.28 3.44 1.87
CA LYS A 86 -12.58 3.79 2.47
C LYS A 86 -13.48 4.58 1.53
N THR A 87 -12.91 5.46 0.70
CA THR A 87 -13.67 6.22 -0.29
C THR A 87 -14.40 5.30 -1.29
N TYR A 88 -13.86 4.11 -1.57
CA TYR A 88 -14.44 3.13 -2.51
C TYR A 88 -15.14 1.95 -1.83
N MET A 89 -15.08 1.78 -0.51
CA MET A 89 -15.56 0.56 0.16
C MET A 89 -16.38 0.82 1.43
N ASN A 90 -16.73 2.08 1.73
CA ASN A 90 -17.44 2.46 2.95
C ASN A 90 -18.62 3.42 2.70
N GLY A 91 -19.54 3.07 1.80
CA GLY A 91 -20.88 3.69 1.79
C GLY A 91 -21.14 4.80 0.77
N GLY A 92 -20.36 4.96 -0.31
CA GLY A 92 -20.60 6.00 -1.31
C GLY A 92 -20.33 7.42 -0.78
N GLY A 93 -19.07 7.71 -0.48
CA GLY A 93 -18.64 8.97 0.14
C GLY A 93 -18.37 10.13 -0.83
N SER A 94 -17.72 11.17 -0.32
CA SER A 94 -17.13 12.23 -1.15
C SER A 94 -15.85 11.71 -1.81
N ARG A 95 -15.60 12.10 -3.05
CA ARG A 95 -14.30 11.89 -3.69
C ARG A 95 -13.23 12.63 -2.88
N VAL A 96 -12.13 11.94 -2.59
CA VAL A 96 -11.00 12.53 -1.87
C VAL A 96 -10.09 13.29 -2.83
N GLU A 97 -9.66 14.47 -2.42
CA GLU A 97 -8.59 15.24 -3.06
C GLU A 97 -7.39 15.28 -2.13
N PHE A 98 -6.35 14.53 -2.47
CA PHE A 98 -5.13 14.44 -1.68
C PHE A 98 -4.28 15.70 -1.83
N ASP A 99 -3.91 16.27 -0.70
CA ASP A 99 -3.00 17.39 -0.60
C ASP A 99 -1.67 16.92 -0.01
N TYR A 100 -0.61 17.12 -0.78
CA TYR A 100 0.75 16.65 -0.50
C TYR A 100 1.65 17.77 0.03
N SER A 101 1.13 18.98 0.27
CA SER A 101 1.90 20.18 0.61
C SER A 101 2.70 20.07 1.91
N ASP A 102 2.29 19.23 2.86
CA ASP A 102 3.03 18.98 4.10
C ASP A 102 4.22 18.03 3.88
N ILE A 103 4.19 17.18 2.86
CA ILE A 103 5.26 16.18 2.62
C ILE A 103 6.55 16.87 2.19
N ARG A 104 7.64 16.57 2.91
CA ARG A 104 8.96 17.14 2.63
C ARG A 104 9.43 16.85 1.21
N ALA A 105 10.15 17.81 0.63
CA ALA A 105 10.70 17.70 -0.72
C ALA A 105 11.72 16.54 -0.85
N LYS A 106 11.87 16.05 -2.09
CA LYS A 106 12.88 15.05 -2.42
C LYS A 106 14.28 15.55 -2.01
N GLY A 107 15.05 14.68 -1.37
CA GLY A 107 16.40 15.00 -0.89
C GLY A 107 16.46 15.56 0.53
N ALA A 108 15.33 15.95 1.14
CA ALA A 108 15.28 16.38 2.53
C ALA A 108 15.78 15.28 3.48
N ARG A 109 16.45 15.65 4.56
CA ARG A 109 17.05 14.67 5.48
C ARG A 109 15.98 13.98 6.33
N LEU A 110 16.07 12.66 6.45
CA LEU A 110 15.24 11.89 7.38
C LEU A 110 15.93 11.81 8.74
N VAL A 111 15.40 12.53 9.72
CA VAL A 111 16.04 12.70 11.05
C VAL A 111 16.06 11.39 11.84
N THR A 112 15.00 10.59 11.76
CA THR A 112 14.83 9.37 12.54
C THR A 112 15.44 8.16 11.84
N SER A 113 15.00 7.85 10.63
CA SER A 113 15.42 6.65 9.89
C SER A 113 16.77 6.79 9.17
N GLY A 114 17.33 8.00 9.05
CA GLY A 114 18.50 8.27 8.22
C GLY A 114 18.19 8.27 6.73
N GLY A 115 19.12 8.76 5.91
CA GLY A 115 18.95 8.86 4.45
C GLY A 115 18.24 10.15 3.99
N LYS A 116 17.72 10.12 2.77
CA LYS A 116 17.07 11.23 2.09
C LYS A 116 15.62 10.89 1.76
N ALA A 117 14.74 11.85 1.90
CA ALA A 117 13.33 11.71 1.57
C ALA A 117 13.14 11.54 0.06
N PRO A 118 12.16 10.74 -0.36
CA PRO A 118 11.84 10.56 -1.78
C PRO A 118 11.06 11.72 -2.39
N GLY A 119 10.47 12.57 -1.55
CA GLY A 119 9.45 13.52 -1.96
C GLY A 119 8.07 12.88 -2.10
N PRO A 120 7.03 13.67 -2.45
CA PRO A 120 5.64 13.19 -2.53
C PRO A 120 5.33 12.37 -3.78
N GLN A 121 6.17 12.44 -4.81
CA GLN A 121 5.87 11.90 -6.14
C GLN A 121 5.58 10.38 -6.14
N PRO A 122 6.34 9.52 -5.44
CA PRO A 122 6.03 8.08 -5.42
C PRO A 122 4.67 7.76 -4.79
N LEU A 123 4.31 8.46 -3.71
CA LEU A 123 3.00 8.28 -3.09
C LEU A 123 1.87 8.72 -4.03
N LYS A 124 2.07 9.84 -4.73
CA LYS A 124 1.09 10.33 -5.71
C LYS A 124 0.85 9.32 -6.83
N GLU A 125 1.92 8.74 -7.39
CA GLU A 125 1.82 7.71 -8.43
C GLU A 125 1.11 6.45 -7.92
N CYS A 126 1.43 6.01 -6.70
CA CYS A 126 0.76 4.90 -6.03
C CYS A 126 -0.74 5.13 -5.91
N LEU A 127 -1.15 6.26 -5.33
CA LEU A 127 -2.56 6.61 -5.14
C LEU A 127 -3.31 6.70 -6.47
N VAL A 128 -2.69 7.27 -7.51
CA VAL A 128 -3.29 7.34 -8.86
C VAL A 128 -3.47 5.96 -9.48
N LYS A 129 -2.49 5.06 -9.36
CA LYS A 129 -2.59 3.70 -9.90
C LYS A 129 -3.69 2.90 -9.17
N ILE A 130 -3.74 2.99 -7.85
CA ILE A 130 -4.78 2.33 -7.04
C ILE A 130 -6.17 2.92 -7.38
N GLU A 131 -6.32 4.25 -7.44
CA GLU A 131 -7.57 4.90 -7.85
C GLU A 131 -7.98 4.45 -9.26
N GLY A 132 -7.01 4.30 -10.18
CA GLY A 132 -7.21 3.77 -11.52
C GLY A 132 -7.80 2.37 -11.55
N LEU A 133 -7.24 1.43 -10.76
CA LEU A 133 -7.77 0.07 -10.61
C LEU A 133 -9.19 0.08 -10.03
N LEU A 134 -9.40 0.83 -8.94
CA LEU A 134 -10.71 0.93 -8.28
C LEU A 134 -11.79 1.54 -9.18
N ASN A 135 -11.42 2.46 -10.07
CA ASN A 135 -12.34 3.08 -11.03
C ASN A 135 -12.81 2.15 -12.15
N GLN A 136 -12.04 1.09 -12.46
CA GLN A 136 -12.40 0.11 -13.50
C GLN A 136 -13.52 -0.84 -13.05
N LYS A 137 -13.68 -1.03 -11.74
CA LYS A 137 -14.75 -1.86 -11.16
C LYS A 137 -16.08 -1.15 -11.23
N GLU A 138 -17.20 -1.85 -11.20
CA GLU A 138 -18.53 -1.27 -11.01
C GLU A 138 -19.03 -1.36 -9.56
N ASN A 139 -20.03 -0.54 -9.22
CA ASN A 139 -20.66 -0.60 -7.90
C ASN A 139 -21.26 -1.98 -7.65
N GLY A 140 -20.94 -2.57 -6.50
CA GLY A 140 -21.36 -3.92 -6.12
C GLY A 140 -20.39 -5.02 -6.51
N GLU A 141 -19.38 -4.75 -7.33
CA GLU A 141 -18.34 -5.73 -7.64
C GLU A 141 -17.35 -5.90 -6.48
N GLN A 142 -16.76 -7.09 -6.36
CA GLN A 142 -15.66 -7.33 -5.43
C GLN A 142 -14.31 -7.28 -6.19
N LEU A 143 -13.24 -6.92 -5.47
CA LEU A 143 -11.89 -7.05 -6.00
C LEU A 143 -11.56 -8.53 -6.23
N SER A 144 -10.89 -8.82 -7.35
CA SER A 144 -10.28 -10.12 -7.59
C SER A 144 -8.96 -10.26 -6.83
N THR A 145 -8.48 -11.49 -6.70
CA THR A 145 -7.21 -11.80 -6.04
C THR A 145 -6.03 -11.09 -6.71
N ILE A 146 -6.02 -11.02 -8.04
CA ILE A 146 -5.00 -10.31 -8.82
C ILE A 146 -5.06 -8.80 -8.63
N GLU A 147 -6.25 -8.19 -8.58
CA GLU A 147 -6.38 -6.75 -8.32
C GLU A 147 -5.89 -6.39 -6.91
N VAL A 148 -6.20 -7.23 -5.92
CA VAL A 148 -5.68 -7.07 -4.54
C VAL A 148 -4.15 -7.16 -4.53
N HIS A 149 -3.58 -8.13 -5.25
CA HIS A 149 -2.15 -8.28 -5.40
C HIS A 149 -1.50 -7.05 -6.04
N ASP A 150 -2.07 -6.53 -7.13
CA ASP A 150 -1.56 -5.36 -7.85
C ASP A 150 -1.59 -4.09 -6.99
N ILE A 151 -2.64 -3.90 -6.18
CA ILE A 151 -2.69 -2.80 -5.19
C ILE A 151 -1.51 -2.89 -4.22
N VAL A 152 -1.22 -4.08 -3.68
CA VAL A 152 -0.08 -4.29 -2.77
C VAL A 152 1.26 -4.04 -3.48
N CYS A 153 1.40 -4.47 -4.73
CA CYS A 153 2.57 -4.19 -5.55
C CYS A 153 2.78 -2.68 -5.78
N HIS A 154 1.72 -1.92 -6.09
CA HIS A 154 1.80 -0.46 -6.21
C HIS A 154 2.19 0.23 -4.92
N ILE A 155 1.76 -0.28 -3.76
CA ILE A 155 2.21 0.20 -2.45
C ILE A 155 3.72 -0.03 -2.31
N ALA A 156 4.21 -1.23 -2.64
CA ALA A 156 5.65 -1.54 -2.56
C ALA A 156 6.49 -0.70 -3.52
N ASP A 157 6.02 -0.41 -4.74
CA ASP A 157 6.69 0.48 -5.69
C ASP A 157 6.90 1.89 -5.10
N ALA A 158 5.89 2.41 -4.39
CA ALA A 158 5.97 3.71 -3.73
C ALA A 158 7.10 3.75 -2.68
N VAL A 159 7.27 2.63 -1.95
CA VAL A 159 8.31 2.47 -0.92
C VAL A 159 9.69 2.26 -1.55
N LEU A 160 9.78 1.55 -2.68
CA LEU A 160 11.03 1.31 -3.41
C LEU A 160 11.65 2.62 -3.90
N ALA A 161 10.85 3.50 -4.51
CA ALA A 161 11.27 4.83 -4.89
C ALA A 161 11.61 5.73 -3.68
N GLY A 162 11.23 5.27 -2.48
CA GLY A 162 11.44 5.86 -1.15
C GLY A 162 12.88 5.99 -0.68
N GLY A 163 13.79 5.19 -1.23
CA GLY A 163 15.22 5.21 -0.87
C GLY A 163 15.58 4.58 0.48
N ILE A 164 14.64 3.93 1.17
CA ILE A 164 14.86 3.38 2.53
C ILE A 164 15.29 1.90 2.53
N ARG A 165 14.93 1.10 1.52
CA ARG A 165 15.40 -0.29 1.28
C ARG A 165 14.73 -0.79 0.00
N ARG A 166 15.16 -1.93 -0.56
CA ARG A 166 14.28 -2.69 -1.46
C ARG A 166 13.06 -3.19 -0.66
N ALA A 167 11.85 -2.83 -1.05
CA ALA A 167 10.63 -3.45 -0.52
C ALA A 167 10.72 -4.96 -0.77
N ALA A 168 10.33 -5.74 0.23
CA ALA A 168 10.31 -7.20 0.15
C ALA A 168 8.87 -7.65 0.37
N LEU A 169 8.34 -8.35 -0.62
CA LEU A 169 6.98 -8.88 -0.64
C LEU A 169 6.99 -10.38 -0.88
N ILE A 170 6.07 -11.09 -0.25
CA ILE A 170 5.72 -12.48 -0.59
C ILE A 170 4.21 -12.57 -0.69
N SER A 171 3.68 -12.98 -1.85
CA SER A 171 2.24 -13.15 -2.06
C SER A 171 1.87 -14.63 -1.93
N LEU A 172 0.96 -14.95 -1.00
CA LEU A 172 0.33 -16.26 -0.86
C LEU A 172 -1.04 -16.24 -1.51
N PHE A 173 -1.29 -17.13 -2.46
CA PHE A 173 -2.54 -17.20 -3.21
C PHE A 173 -3.05 -18.65 -3.28
N SER A 174 -4.29 -18.82 -3.74
CA SER A 174 -4.90 -20.15 -3.86
C SER A 174 -4.21 -20.95 -4.97
N ALA A 175 -3.88 -22.22 -4.72
CA ALA A 175 -3.08 -23.03 -5.66
C ALA A 175 -3.73 -23.26 -7.03
N ASP A 176 -5.05 -23.10 -7.11
CA ASP A 176 -5.90 -23.21 -8.30
C ASP A 176 -6.27 -21.82 -8.87
N ASP A 177 -5.55 -20.77 -8.50
CA ASP A 177 -5.76 -19.42 -9.03
C ASP A 177 -4.86 -19.15 -10.24
N GLU A 178 -5.34 -19.52 -11.42
CA GLU A 178 -4.61 -19.38 -12.68
C GLU A 178 -4.16 -17.94 -12.98
N GLN A 179 -4.97 -16.92 -12.62
CA GLN A 179 -4.59 -15.53 -12.84
C GLN A 179 -3.37 -15.15 -11.99
N MET A 180 -3.34 -15.60 -10.74
CA MET A 180 -2.19 -15.41 -9.85
C MET A 180 -0.97 -16.23 -10.26
N ILE A 181 -1.17 -17.43 -10.82
CA ILE A 181 -0.05 -18.24 -11.35
C ILE A 181 0.60 -17.52 -12.54
N VAL A 182 -0.20 -17.01 -13.48
CA VAL A 182 0.30 -16.33 -14.68
C VAL A 182 0.95 -14.98 -14.37
N SER A 183 0.50 -14.28 -13.33
CA SER A 183 1.06 -12.98 -12.94
C SER A 183 2.53 -13.08 -12.50
N ILE A 184 2.94 -14.22 -11.92
CA ILE A 184 4.34 -14.49 -11.54
C ILE A 184 5.29 -14.37 -12.73
N VAL A 185 4.84 -14.75 -13.94
CA VAL A 185 5.67 -14.77 -15.16
C VAL A 185 5.92 -13.34 -15.69
N HIS A 186 5.08 -12.37 -15.33
CA HIS A 186 5.10 -11.01 -15.89
C HIS A 186 5.57 -9.94 -14.90
N LEU A 187 5.91 -10.31 -13.66
CA LEU A 187 6.42 -9.36 -12.67
C LEU A 187 7.93 -9.13 -12.84
N PRO A 188 8.41 -7.87 -12.72
CA PRO A 188 9.84 -7.53 -12.77
C PRO A 188 10.66 -8.09 -11.58
N CYS A 189 10.05 -8.88 -10.69
CA CYS A 189 10.68 -9.53 -9.54
C CYS A 189 10.83 -11.05 -9.66
N TYR A 190 10.59 -11.64 -10.84
CA TYR A 190 10.87 -13.07 -11.05
C TYR A 190 12.38 -13.34 -11.03
N ILE A 191 12.86 -14.02 -9.98
CA ILE A 191 14.16 -14.68 -9.98
C ILE A 191 13.88 -16.13 -10.42
N PRO A 192 14.24 -16.54 -11.66
CA PRO A 192 14.16 -17.94 -12.04
C PRO A 192 15.07 -18.74 -11.09
N LEU A 193 14.48 -19.66 -10.33
CA LEU A 193 15.24 -20.71 -9.66
C LEU A 193 15.69 -21.70 -10.74
N ASN A 194 16.93 -21.53 -11.20
CA ASN A 194 17.70 -22.59 -11.87
C ASN A 194 18.60 -23.26 -10.85
#